data_AF-I1MS20-F1
#
_entry.id   AF-I1MS20-F1
#
_cell.length_a   1.000
_cell.length_b   1.000
_cell.length_c   1.000
_cell.angle_alpha   90.00
_cell.angle_beta   90.00
_cell.angle_gamma   90.00
#
_symmetry.space_group_name_H-M   'P 1'
#
loop_
_entity.id
_entity.type
_entity.pdbx_description
1 polymer ?
#
loop_
_entity_poly.entity_id
_entity_poly.type
_entity_poly.pdbx_seq_one_letter_code
_entity_poly.pdbx_strand_id
1 'polypeptide(L)' 'MNPTCSKISLTAKLKLVDEKSKEAKIARNALFSKHPEMKDWPEDHHFQVFKLEIENIFLINWFGGPKPLTVEQYLHPKM' A
#
# COMPACT_ATOMS: atom_id res chain seq x y z
N MET A 1 -11.17 -13.70 -15.73
CA MET A 1 -10.25 -13.48 -14.60
C MET A 1 -9.42 -14.74 -14.43
N ASN A 2 -8.15 -14.74 -14.84
CA ASN A 2 -7.32 -15.95 -14.78
C ASN A 2 -6.67 -16.07 -13.37
N PRO A 3 -7.03 -17.07 -12.55
CA PRO A 3 -6.49 -17.21 -11.20
C PRO A 3 -5.02 -17.63 -11.16
N THR A 4 -4.41 -17.99 -12.31
CA THR A 4 -2.96 -18.20 -12.38
C THR A 4 -2.18 -16.88 -12.37
N CYS A 5 -2.84 -15.74 -12.62
CA CYS A 5 -2.29 -14.42 -12.36
C CYS A 5 -2.65 -14.03 -10.92
N SER A 6 -1.69 -14.18 -10.00
CA SER A 6 -1.87 -13.85 -8.59
C SER A 6 -2.25 -12.38 -8.40
N LYS A 7 -3.21 -12.14 -7.51
CA LYS A 7 -3.66 -10.79 -7.17
C LYS A 7 -4.14 -10.73 -5.72
N ILE A 8 -3.85 -9.62 -5.09
CA ILE A 8 -4.27 -9.30 -3.72
C ILE A 8 -5.21 -8.11 -3.77
N SER A 9 -6.23 -8.12 -2.92
CA SER A 9 -7.13 -6.98 -2.72
C SER A 9 -7.05 -6.55 -1.27
N LEU A 10 -6.81 -5.26 -1.08
CA LEU A 10 -6.69 -4.60 0.22
C LEU A 10 -7.86 -3.63 0.35
N THR A 11 -8.75 -3.89 1.30
CA THR A 11 -9.75 -2.91 1.73
C THR A 11 -9.18 -2.16 2.92
N ALA A 12 -9.10 -0.84 2.81
CA ALA A 12 -8.39 0.00 3.76
C ALA A 12 -9.02 1.39 3.84
N LYS A 13 -8.77 2.09 4.95
CA LYS A 13 -9.01 3.53 5.03
C LYS A 13 -7.79 4.28 4.50
N LEU A 14 -8.03 5.29 3.68
CA LEU A 14 -6.99 6.20 3.23
C LEU A 14 -6.76 7.26 4.31
N LYS A 15 -5.60 7.25 4.96
CA LYS A 15 -5.26 8.18 6.04
C LYS A 15 -4.21 9.17 5.56
N LEU A 16 -4.52 10.46 5.63
CA LEU A 16 -3.55 11.52 5.34
C LEU A 16 -2.41 11.44 6.36
N VAL A 17 -1.17 11.39 5.87
CA VAL A 17 0.02 11.41 6.71
C VAL A 17 0.27 12.85 7.16
N ASP A 18 0.44 13.07 8.46
CA ASP A 18 0.79 14.38 9.01
C ASP A 18 2.21 14.76 8.56
N GLU A 19 2.34 15.85 7.79
CA GLU A 19 3.61 16.34 7.25
C GLU A 19 4.63 16.71 8.32
N LYS A 20 4.18 17.06 9.54
CA LYS A 20 5.07 17.40 10.66
C LYS A 20 5.55 16.17 11.43
N SER A 21 5.02 14.98 11.11
CA SER A 21 5.35 13.75 11.80
C SER A 21 6.65 13.12 11.29
N LYS A 22 7.27 12.27 12.12
CA LYS A 22 8.38 11.41 11.70
C LYS A 22 7.97 10.43 10.59
N GLU A 23 6.68 10.05 10.55
CA GLU A 23 6.12 9.16 9.53
C GLU A 23 6.18 9.79 8.13
N ALA A 24 6.02 11.11 7.99
CA ALA A 24 6.10 11.79 6.70
C ALA A 24 7.45 11.59 6.00
N LYS A 25 8.55 11.62 6.75
CA LYS A 25 9.90 11.36 6.19
C LYS A 25 10.01 9.91 5.70
N ILE A 26 9.49 8.96 6.47
CA ILE A 26 9.49 7.53 6.10
C ILE A 26 8.64 7.32 4.84
N ALA A 27 7.44 7.92 4.80
CA ALA A 27 6.52 7.77 3.69
C ALA A 27 7.06 8.38 2.39
N ARG A 28 7.62 9.60 2.43
CA ARG A 28 8.29 10.22 1.26
C ARG A 28 9.49 9.40 0.80
N ASN A 29 10.32 8.90 1.72
CA ASN A 29 11.44 8.03 1.35
C ASN A 29 10.96 6.73 0.69
N ALA A 30 9.90 6.10 1.20
CA ALA A 30 9.33 4.89 0.62
C ALA A 30 8.82 5.14 -0.81
N LEU A 31 8.05 6.21 -1.03
CA LEU A 31 7.57 6.60 -2.35
C LEU A 31 8.72 6.91 -3.32
N PHE A 32 9.62 7.82 -2.94
CA PHE A 32 10.68 8.31 -3.82
C PHE A 32 11.79 7.29 -4.09
N SER A 33 11.92 6.25 -3.25
CA SER A 33 12.84 5.13 -3.53
C SER A 33 12.33 4.23 -4.65
N LYS A 34 11.02 4.18 -4.88
CA LYS A 34 10.37 3.36 -5.93
C LYS A 34 9.98 4.19 -7.16
N HIS A 35 9.65 5.46 -6.95
CA HIS A 35 9.22 6.42 -7.95
C HIS A 35 10.03 7.72 -7.83
N PRO A 36 11.31 7.72 -8.27
CA PRO A 36 12.16 8.91 -8.18
C PRO A 36 11.58 10.15 -8.86
N GLU A 37 10.79 9.96 -9.93
CA GLU A 37 10.11 11.01 -10.69
C GLU A 37 9.17 11.88 -9.84
N MET A 38 8.65 11.34 -8.72
CA MET A 38 7.77 12.08 -7.83
C MET A 38 8.44 13.27 -7.16
N LYS A 39 9.78 13.32 -7.12
CA LYS A 39 10.52 14.47 -6.56
C LYS A 39 10.42 15.72 -7.43
N ASP A 40 10.21 15.52 -8.73
CA ASP A 40 10.19 16.57 -9.74
C ASP A 40 8.75 16.86 -10.23
N TRP A 41 7.74 16.33 -9.53
CA TRP A 41 6.35 16.61 -9.84
C TRP A 41 5.99 18.08 -9.59
N PRO A 42 5.04 18.66 -10.35
CA PRO A 42 4.65 20.07 -10.20
C PRO A 42 4.18 20.40 -8.78
N GLU A 43 4.73 21.47 -8.20
CA GLU A 43 4.39 21.90 -6.83
C GLU A 43 2.98 22.50 -6.72
N ASP A 44 2.44 23.05 -7.81
CA ASP A 44 1.13 23.69 -7.89
C ASP A 44 -0.06 22.71 -7.93
N HIS A 45 0.22 21.40 -8.00
CA HIS A 45 -0.79 20.35 -7.93
C HIS A 45 -1.13 19.92 -6.49
N HIS A 46 -0.41 20.45 -5.49
CA HIS A 46 -0.68 20.21 -4.06
C HIS A 46 -0.76 18.73 -3.66
N PHE A 47 0.18 17.92 -4.16
CA PHE A 47 0.23 16.48 -3.84
C PHE A 47 0.38 16.22 -2.35
N GLN A 48 -0.38 15.23 -1.85
CA GLN A 48 -0.36 14.81 -0.46
C GLN A 48 -0.02 13.32 -0.33
N VAL A 49 0.62 12.96 0.77
CA VAL A 49 0.98 11.58 1.06
C VAL A 49 -0.07 10.94 1.96
N PHE A 50 -0.63 9.82 1.49
CA PHE A 50 -1.57 9.02 2.26
C PHE A 50 -0.98 7.63 2.56
N LYS A 51 -1.42 7.04 3.67
CA LYS A 51 -1.20 5.63 3.99
C LYS A 51 -2.51 4.86 3.93
N LEU A 52 -2.42 3.57 3.61
CA LEU A 52 -3.54 2.64 3.72
C LEU A 52 -3.54 2.00 5.11
N GLU A 53 -4.54 2.33 5.91
CA GLU A 53 -4.85 1.60 7.15
C GLU A 53 -5.68 0.36 6.77
N ILE A 54 -4.99 -0.75 6.52
CA ILE A 54 -5.58 -1.98 5.97
C ILE A 54 -6.52 -2.64 6.99
N GLU A 55 -7.73 -2.98 6.55
CA GLU A 55 -8.77 -3.61 7.37
C GLU A 55 -9.05 -5.06 6.93
N ASN A 56 -9.17 -5.29 5.62
CA ASN A 56 -9.45 -6.63 5.07
C ASN A 56 -8.52 -6.95 3.91
N ILE A 57 -8.09 -8.21 3.82
CA ILE A 57 -7.19 -8.69 2.79
C ILE A 57 -7.71 -10.01 2.23
N PHE A 58 -7.78 -10.12 0.91
CA PHE A 58 -7.95 -11.41 0.26
C PHE A 58 -7.01 -11.60 -0.93
N LEU A 59 -6.47 -12.81 -1.05
CA LEU A 59 -5.53 -13.23 -2.07
C LEU A 59 -6.17 -14.25 -2.99
N ILE A 60 -6.11 -14.03 -4.30
CA ILE A 60 -6.43 -15.03 -5.32
C ILE A 60 -5.12 -15.38 -6.02
N ASN A 61 -4.58 -16.55 -5.71
CA ASN A 61 -3.33 -17.05 -6.29
C ASN A 61 -3.45 -18.44 -6.95
N TRP A 62 -4.65 -19.03 -6.94
CA TRP A 62 -4.96 -20.27 -7.65
C TRP A 62 -6.47 -20.46 -7.77
N PHE A 63 -6.88 -21.54 -8.44
CA PHE A 63 -8.26 -22.02 -8.40
C PHE A 63 -8.68 -22.35 -6.96
N GLY A 64 -9.98 -22.26 -6.67
CA GLY A 64 -10.55 -22.50 -5.33
C GLY A 64 -11.04 -21.26 -4.58
N GLY A 65 -10.98 -20.08 -5.21
CA GLY A 65 -11.55 -18.84 -4.65
C GLY A 65 -10.55 -18.00 -3.83
N PRO A 66 -11.02 -16.88 -3.25
CA PRO A 66 -10.19 -15.97 -2.46
C PRO A 66 -9.81 -16.57 -1.11
N LYS A 67 -8.53 -16.43 -0.76
CA LYS A 67 -7.97 -16.80 0.54
C LYS A 67 -7.88 -15.56 1.42
N PRO A 68 -8.61 -15.48 2.55
CA PRO A 68 -8.48 -14.35 3.47
C PRO A 68 -7.11 -14.37 4.14
N LEU A 69 -6.56 -13.18 4.40
CA LEU A 69 -5.34 -12.99 5.19
C LEU A 69 -5.64 -12.01 6.32
N THR A 70 -5.04 -12.22 7.49
CA THR A 70 -5.03 -11.20 8.53
C THR A 70 -4.01 -10.10 8.19
N VAL A 71 -4.21 -8.91 8.73
CA VAL A 71 -3.24 -7.80 8.60
C VAL A 71 -1.87 -8.21 9.17
N GLU A 72 -1.86 -8.99 10.26
CA GLU A 72 -0.63 -9.53 10.85
C GLU A 72 0.10 -10.48 9.89
N GLN A 73 -0.61 -11.42 9.24
CA GLN A 73 0.00 -12.32 8.26
C GLN A 73 0.62 -11.56 7.07
N TYR A 74 0.00 -10.45 6.67
CA TYR A 74 0.48 -9.62 5.57
C TYR A 74 1.70 -8.77 5.95
N LEU A 75 1.69 -8.13 7.13
CA LEU A 75 2.76 -7.24 7.57
C LEU A 75 3.95 -8.00 8.19
N HIS A 76 3.71 -9.18 8.75
CA HIS A 76 4.72 -10.00 9.42
C HIS A 76 4.72 -11.43 8.88
N PRO A 77 5.08 -11.63 7.60
CA PRO A 77 5.14 -12.97 7.03
C PRO A 77 6.22 -13.79 7.76
N LYS A 78 5.87 -15.02 8.16
CA LYS A 78 6.87 -16.00 8.58
C LYS A 78 7.60 -16.46 7.32
N MET A 79 8.86 -16.06 7.20
CA MET A 79 9.77 -16.56 6.16
C MET A 79 10.19 -17.99 6.46
#